data_AF-A0A1Y1MDP5-F1
#
_entry.id   AF-A0A1Y1MDP5-F1
#
_cell.length_a   1.000
_cell.length_b   1.000
_cell.length_c   1.000
_cell.angle_alpha   90.00
_cell.angle_beta   90.00
_cell.angle_gamma   90.00
#
_symmetry.space_group_name_H-M   'P 1'
#
loop_
_entity.id
_entity.type
_entity.pdbx_description
1 polymer ?
#
loop_
_entity_poly.entity_id
_entity_poly.type
_entity_poly.pdbx_seq_one_letter_code
_entity_poly.pdbx_strand_id
1 'polypeptide(L)'
;GVEEGDEDAEGEEVGNAEAESDGGTREGTPDLTKMTKRQRARFEEEPQEYMKLSDEVQVKKHFTAEELSMRRQEMARRRRNLSEKRNEEVKMETINKLLKKQAPKINRKAAAAAARADSPTEELYRPDPTLIRWVNNKNGSKVSVPGDIMTGPAGQVFSKGGGLASGKMVEEVA
;
A
#
# COMPACT_ATOMS: atom_id res chain seq x y z
N GLY A 1 47.01 0.44 -7.72
CA GLY A 1 45.79 0.31 -8.54
C GLY A 1 45.13 -0.98 -8.15
N VAL A 2 43.89 -0.92 -7.69
CA VAL A 2 43.05 -2.09 -7.42
C VAL A 2 41.76 -1.82 -8.19
N GLU A 3 41.55 -2.60 -9.25
CA GLU A 3 40.27 -2.72 -9.94
C GLU A 3 39.38 -3.63 -9.08
N GLU A 4 38.28 -3.11 -8.57
CA GLU A 4 37.16 -3.93 -8.10
C GLU A 4 36.12 -3.99 -9.22
N GLY A 5 35.84 -5.20 -9.69
CA GLY A 5 34.84 -5.50 -10.70
C GLY A 5 33.42 -5.39 -10.14
N ASP A 6 32.55 -4.71 -10.87
CA ASP A 6 31.11 -4.70 -10.62
C ASP A 6 30.51 -5.82 -11.50
N GLU A 7 30.10 -6.90 -10.85
CA GLU A 7 29.46 -8.06 -11.45
C GLU A 7 28.01 -7.72 -11.85
N ASP A 8 27.69 -8.11 -13.08
CA ASP A 8 26.43 -7.97 -13.79
C ASP A 8 25.34 -8.86 -13.18
N ALA A 9 24.22 -8.27 -12.76
CA ALA A 9 23.05 -8.98 -12.25
C ALA A 9 21.76 -8.31 -12.76
N GLU A 10 21.57 -8.34 -14.08
CA GLU A 10 20.29 -8.05 -14.74
C GLU A 10 19.41 -9.31 -14.74
N GLY A 11 18.35 -9.31 -13.92
CA GLY A 11 17.38 -10.39 -13.85
C GLY A 11 16.06 -9.93 -13.22
N GLU A 12 15.23 -9.22 -13.98
CA GLU A 12 13.83 -8.95 -13.61
C GLU A 12 12.90 -9.42 -14.74
N GLU A 13 12.44 -10.68 -14.67
CA GLU A 13 11.35 -11.19 -15.49
C GLU A 13 10.03 -11.00 -14.73
N VAL A 14 9.22 -10.03 -15.13
CA VAL A 14 7.83 -9.89 -14.68
C VAL A 14 6.91 -10.72 -15.57
N GLY A 15 6.70 -11.98 -15.18
CA GLY A 15 5.73 -12.87 -15.80
C GLY A 15 4.30 -12.51 -15.38
N ASN A 16 3.54 -11.87 -16.29
CA ASN A 16 2.07 -11.83 -16.21
C ASN A 16 1.51 -12.61 -17.41
N ALA A 17 1.05 -13.83 -17.17
CA ALA A 17 0.44 -14.69 -18.16
C ALA A 17 -0.89 -15.25 -17.62
N GLU A 18 -1.92 -14.42 -17.64
CA GLU A 18 -3.30 -14.90 -17.64
C GLU A 18 -3.79 -14.94 -19.10
N ALA A 19 -3.68 -16.10 -19.72
CA ALA A 19 -4.33 -16.40 -20.99
C ALA A 19 -5.28 -17.57 -20.75
N GLU A 20 -6.55 -17.27 -20.48
CA GLU A 20 -7.64 -18.24 -20.62
C GLU A 20 -7.71 -18.69 -22.08
N SER A 21 -7.44 -19.97 -22.34
CA SER A 21 -7.69 -20.59 -23.63
C SER A 21 -8.65 -21.76 -23.43
N ASP A 22 -9.94 -21.46 -23.50
CA ASP A 22 -11.01 -22.42 -23.72
C ASP A 22 -10.97 -22.94 -25.17
N GLY A 23 -11.32 -24.20 -25.39
CA GLY A 23 -11.55 -24.78 -26.72
C GLY A 23 -10.66 -25.97 -27.11
N GLY A 24 -10.79 -27.09 -26.39
CA GLY A 24 -10.17 -28.36 -26.78
C GLY A 24 -11.00 -29.14 -27.82
N THR A 25 -10.49 -29.28 -29.04
CA THR A 25 -10.64 -30.42 -30.00
C THR A 25 -9.85 -30.03 -31.27
N ARG A 26 -9.10 -30.87 -32.01
CA ARG A 26 -9.11 -32.31 -32.25
C ARG A 26 -7.78 -32.69 -32.94
N GLU A 27 -7.35 -33.91 -32.67
CA GLU A 27 -6.39 -34.74 -33.42
C GLU A 27 -6.22 -34.36 -34.91
N GLY A 28 -5.04 -33.82 -35.23
CA GLY A 28 -4.64 -33.35 -36.55
C GLY A 28 -3.44 -32.41 -36.38
N THR A 29 -2.42 -32.54 -37.24
CA THR A 29 -1.15 -31.79 -37.24
C THR A 29 -1.24 -30.38 -36.63
N PRO A 30 -0.33 -30.01 -35.71
CA PRO A 30 -0.42 -28.74 -34.99
C PRO A 30 -0.44 -27.56 -35.98
N ASP A 31 -1.40 -26.66 -35.80
CA ASP A 31 -1.58 -25.48 -36.64
C ASP A 31 -0.39 -24.52 -36.48
N LEU A 32 0.52 -24.56 -37.47
CA LEU A 32 1.73 -23.74 -37.50
C LEU A 32 1.43 -22.24 -37.44
N THR A 33 0.26 -21.79 -37.87
CA THR A 33 -0.10 -20.37 -37.87
C THR A 33 -0.33 -19.79 -36.46
N LYS A 34 -0.63 -20.65 -35.48
CA LYS A 34 -0.88 -20.25 -34.08
C LYS A 34 0.37 -20.30 -33.20
N MET A 35 1.48 -20.87 -33.67
CA MET A 35 2.71 -20.98 -32.89
C MET A 35 3.56 -19.72 -32.95
N THR A 36 4.39 -19.48 -31.93
CA THR A 36 5.39 -18.40 -31.99
C THR A 36 6.50 -18.76 -32.98
N LYS A 37 7.22 -17.77 -33.53
CA LYS A 37 8.29 -17.99 -34.52
C LYS A 37 9.33 -19.01 -34.06
N ARG A 38 9.65 -19.03 -32.75
CA ARG A 38 10.56 -20.02 -32.12
C ARG A 38 10.01 -21.45 -32.12
N GLN A 39 8.70 -21.62 -31.98
CA GLN A 39 8.05 -22.93 -31.97
C GLN A 39 7.87 -23.46 -33.40
N ARG A 40 7.55 -22.58 -34.37
CA ARG A 40 7.47 -22.96 -35.79
C ARG A 40 8.81 -23.41 -36.37
N ALA A 41 9.92 -22.81 -35.93
CA ALA A 41 11.27 -23.17 -36.36
C ALA A 41 11.68 -24.64 -36.07
N ARG A 42 10.92 -25.39 -35.26
CA ARG A 42 11.12 -26.84 -35.06
C ARG A 42 10.51 -27.69 -36.17
N PHE A 43 9.55 -27.13 -36.91
CA PHE A 43 8.78 -27.81 -37.96
C PHE A 43 9.13 -27.30 -39.37
N GLU A 44 9.79 -26.15 -39.48
CA GLU A 44 10.36 -25.65 -40.73
C GLU A 44 11.68 -26.40 -41.01
N GLU A 45 11.65 -27.32 -42.00
CA GLU A 45 12.83 -28.07 -42.48
C GLU A 45 13.72 -27.26 -43.43
N GLU A 46 13.33 -26.03 -43.79
CA GLU A 46 14.20 -25.14 -44.55
C GLU A 46 15.31 -24.60 -43.65
N PRO A 47 16.60 -24.77 -44.01
CA PRO A 47 17.68 -24.20 -43.24
C PRO A 47 17.53 -22.67 -43.30
N GLN A 48 17.11 -22.05 -42.18
CA GLN A 48 17.18 -20.61 -42.05
C GLN A 48 18.64 -20.19 -42.27
N GLU A 49 18.89 -19.56 -43.42
CA GLU A 49 20.18 -18.99 -43.78
C GLU A 49 20.39 -17.74 -42.91
N TYR A 50 20.82 -17.97 -41.66
CA TYR A 50 21.20 -16.88 -40.77
C TYR A 50 22.48 -16.26 -41.28
N MET A 51 22.44 -14.96 -41.55
CA MET A 51 23.66 -14.14 -41.66
C MET A 51 24.48 -14.36 -40.38
N LYS A 52 25.56 -15.13 -40.50
CA LYS A 52 26.49 -15.34 -39.39
C LYS A 52 27.12 -14.00 -39.07
N LEU A 53 26.90 -13.53 -37.84
CA LEU A 53 27.68 -12.43 -37.29
C LEU A 53 29.13 -12.90 -37.17
N SER A 54 30.10 -11.99 -37.34
CA SER A 54 31.50 -12.35 -37.17
C SER A 54 31.77 -12.72 -35.70
N ASP A 55 32.36 -13.89 -35.47
CA ASP A 55 32.85 -14.34 -34.16
C ASP A 55 34.14 -13.61 -33.73
N GLU A 56 34.46 -12.48 -34.36
CA GLU A 56 35.65 -11.71 -34.07
C GLU A 56 35.48 -11.03 -32.70
N VAL A 57 36.37 -11.36 -31.77
CA VAL A 57 36.37 -10.82 -30.40
C VAL A 57 36.44 -9.31 -30.49
N GLN A 58 35.30 -8.65 -30.31
CA GLN A 58 35.21 -7.20 -30.32
C GLN A 58 36.04 -6.68 -29.14
N VAL A 59 37.19 -6.09 -29.44
CA VAL A 59 38.06 -5.46 -28.44
C VAL A 59 37.23 -4.41 -27.70
N LYS A 60 37.19 -4.52 -26.36
CA LYS A 60 36.44 -3.58 -25.52
C LYS A 60 36.86 -2.15 -25.85
N LYS A 61 35.88 -1.30 -26.15
CA LYS A 61 36.10 0.11 -26.41
C LYS A 61 36.70 0.77 -25.17
N HIS A 62 37.94 1.23 -25.28
CA HIS A 62 38.58 2.02 -24.24
C HIS A 62 38.00 3.43 -24.28
N PHE A 63 37.10 3.70 -23.34
CA PHE A 63 36.58 5.05 -23.14
C PHE A 63 37.67 5.95 -22.56
N THR A 64 37.65 7.21 -22.96
CA THR A 64 38.52 8.22 -22.35
C THR A 64 38.11 8.46 -20.89
N ALA A 65 39.04 8.92 -20.07
CA ALA A 65 38.77 9.18 -18.64
C ALA A 65 37.61 10.17 -18.43
N GLU A 66 37.43 11.11 -19.36
CA GLU A 66 36.34 12.08 -19.37
C GLU A 66 34.98 11.43 -19.64
N GLU A 67 34.88 10.54 -20.64
CA GLU A 67 33.67 9.78 -20.93
C GLU A 67 33.27 8.85 -19.77
N LEU A 68 34.25 8.21 -19.12
CA LEU A 68 34.03 7.41 -17.91
C LEU A 68 33.49 8.26 -16.75
N SER A 69 34.00 9.48 -16.58
CA SER A 69 33.51 10.43 -15.58
C SER A 69 32.05 10.81 -15.87
N MET A 70 31.75 11.18 -17.11
CA MET A 70 30.40 11.56 -17.53
C MET A 70 29.40 10.41 -17.32
N ARG A 71 29.78 9.18 -17.68
CA ARG A 71 28.93 7.99 -17.47
C ARG A 71 28.69 7.70 -16.00
N ARG A 72 29.70 7.83 -15.13
CA ARG A 72 29.54 7.66 -13.67
C ARG A 72 28.63 8.73 -13.07
N GLN A 73 28.80 9.99 -13.48
CA GLN A 73 27.95 11.10 -13.02
C GLN A 73 26.50 10.91 -13.45
N GLU A 74 26.28 10.48 -14.70
CA GLU A 74 24.95 10.20 -15.20
C GLU A 74 24.29 9.04 -14.43
N MET A 75 25.00 7.93 -14.22
CA MET A 75 24.50 6.81 -13.41
C MET A 75 24.20 7.23 -11.98
N ALA A 76 25.03 8.06 -11.36
CA ALA A 76 24.77 8.62 -10.04
C ALA A 76 23.48 9.47 -10.03
N ARG A 77 23.25 10.30 -11.06
CA ARG A 77 22.01 11.06 -11.21
C ARG A 77 20.80 10.15 -11.37
N ARG A 78 20.87 9.15 -12.26
CA ARG A 78 19.79 8.17 -12.48
C ARG A 78 19.47 7.40 -11.19
N ARG A 79 20.49 6.95 -10.45
CA ARG A 79 20.34 6.26 -9.16
C ARG A 79 19.63 7.14 -8.12
N ARG A 80 19.99 8.43 -8.00
CA ARG A 80 19.31 9.38 -7.10
C ARG A 80 17.84 9.58 -7.48
N ASN A 81 17.55 9.87 -8.74
CA ASN A 81 16.18 10.08 -9.20
C ASN A 81 15.29 8.84 -8.98
N LEU A 82 15.83 7.64 -9.18
CA LEU A 82 15.11 6.40 -8.93
C LEU A 82 14.81 6.20 -7.43
N SER A 83 15.79 6.50 -6.58
CA SER A 83 15.60 6.45 -5.12
C SER A 83 14.55 7.46 -4.65
N GLU A 84 14.56 8.67 -5.20
CA GLU A 84 13.57 9.70 -4.89
C GLU A 84 12.17 9.26 -5.29
N LYS A 85 12.02 8.74 -6.52
CA LYS A 85 10.73 8.20 -7.00
C LYS A 85 10.20 7.08 -6.10
N ARG A 86 11.05 6.11 -5.73
CA ARG A 86 10.65 5.03 -4.79
C ARG A 86 10.25 5.57 -3.42
N ASN A 87 10.98 6.55 -2.89
CA ASN A 87 10.65 7.18 -1.61
C ASN A 87 9.31 7.93 -1.67
N GLU A 88 9.02 8.62 -2.77
CA GLU A 88 7.73 9.31 -2.97
C GLU A 88 6.58 8.31 -3.11
N GLU A 89 6.74 7.24 -3.88
CA GLU A 89 5.75 6.17 -4.01
C GLU A 89 5.45 5.52 -2.66
N VAL A 90 6.47 5.16 -1.87
CA VAL A 90 6.31 4.59 -0.52
C VAL A 90 5.64 5.57 0.44
N LYS A 91 5.97 6.87 0.37
CA LYS A 91 5.29 7.90 1.18
C LYS A 91 3.81 7.99 0.81
N MET A 92 3.49 8.03 -0.49
CA MET A 92 2.11 8.09 -0.97
C MET A 92 1.34 6.81 -0.61
N GLU A 93 1.95 5.64 -0.70
CA GLU A 93 1.36 4.37 -0.27
C GLU A 93 1.10 4.36 1.25
N THR A 94 2.06 4.82 2.05
CA THR A 94 1.93 4.93 3.51
C THR A 94 0.80 5.88 3.89
N ILE A 95 0.72 7.05 3.23
CA ILE A 95 -0.37 8.00 3.42
C ILE A 95 -1.70 7.35 3.06
N ASN A 96 -1.78 6.68 1.90
CA ASN A 96 -3.00 5.99 1.48
C ASN A 96 -3.41 4.88 2.46
N LYS A 97 -2.45 4.19 3.07
CA LYS A 97 -2.69 3.18 4.11
C LYS A 97 -3.18 3.75 5.43
N LEU A 98 -2.93 5.04 5.72
CA LEU A 98 -3.47 5.73 6.90
C LEU A 98 -4.80 6.42 6.60
N LEU A 99 -4.95 7.01 5.41
CA LEU A 99 -6.16 7.73 5.00
C LEU A 99 -7.29 6.80 4.59
N LYS A 100 -6.99 5.72 3.86
CA LYS A 100 -7.99 4.70 3.55
C LYS A 100 -8.09 3.81 4.78
N LYS A 101 -9.29 3.70 5.37
CA LYS A 101 -9.58 2.76 6.47
C LYS A 101 -8.97 1.42 6.09
N GLN A 102 -7.94 0.99 6.83
CA GLN A 102 -7.38 -0.35 6.64
C GLN A 102 -8.53 -1.32 6.83
N ALA A 103 -8.80 -2.13 5.82
CA ALA A 103 -9.81 -3.17 5.96
C ALA A 103 -9.43 -4.00 7.19
N PRO A 104 -10.30 -4.11 8.21
CA PRO A 104 -10.01 -4.93 9.36
C PRO A 104 -9.70 -6.34 8.84
N LYS A 105 -8.59 -6.93 9.27
CA LYS A 105 -8.24 -8.31 8.93
C LYS A 105 -9.19 -9.24 9.69
N ILE A 106 -10.42 -9.34 9.23
CA ILE A 106 -11.45 -10.22 9.80
C ILE A 106 -11.71 -11.37 8.84
N ASN A 107 -11.70 -12.60 9.38
CA ASN A 107 -12.03 -13.81 8.63
C ASN A 107 -13.38 -13.61 7.90
N ARG A 108 -13.56 -14.20 6.70
CA ARG A 108 -14.75 -13.98 5.82
C ARG A 108 -16.10 -13.98 6.54
N LYS A 109 -16.26 -14.77 7.61
CA LYS A 109 -17.47 -14.84 8.44
C LYS A 109 -17.72 -13.57 9.28
N ALA A 110 -16.67 -12.92 9.77
CA ALA A 110 -16.74 -11.64 10.48
C ALA A 110 -16.84 -10.44 9.51
N ALA A 111 -16.28 -10.54 8.30
CA ALA A 111 -16.46 -9.52 7.25
C ALA A 111 -17.93 -9.33 6.84
N ALA A 112 -18.69 -10.43 6.75
CA ALA A 112 -20.13 -10.40 6.49
C ALA A 112 -20.94 -9.80 7.66
N ALA A 113 -20.46 -9.92 8.90
CA ALA A 113 -21.09 -9.30 10.07
C ALA A 113 -20.81 -7.78 10.13
N ALA A 114 -19.58 -7.36 9.77
CA ALA A 114 -19.20 -5.95 9.70
C ALA A 114 -19.90 -5.21 8.55
N ALA A 115 -20.11 -5.86 7.40
CA ALA A 115 -20.87 -5.30 6.28
C ALA A 115 -22.37 -5.09 6.58
N ARG A 116 -22.92 -5.81 7.58
CA ARG A 116 -24.29 -5.58 8.08
C ARG A 116 -24.39 -4.46 9.12
N ALA A 117 -23.26 -4.02 9.68
CA ALA A 117 -23.18 -2.88 10.60
C ALA A 117 -22.86 -1.57 9.87
N ASP A 118 -22.74 -1.58 8.54
CA ASP A 118 -22.51 -0.40 7.70
C ASP A 118 -23.82 0.36 7.44
N SER A 119 -24.57 0.65 8.51
CA SER A 119 -25.47 1.80 8.52
C SER A 119 -24.64 3.00 8.95
N PRO A 120 -24.27 3.91 8.04
CA PRO A 120 -23.45 5.03 8.41
C PRO A 120 -24.30 5.98 9.25
N THR A 121 -23.86 6.30 10.48
CA THR A 121 -23.72 7.68 11.03
C THR A 121 -23.94 7.78 12.56
N GLU A 122 -24.54 6.82 13.28
CA GLU A 122 -24.84 7.03 14.72
C GLU A 122 -23.87 6.38 15.73
N GLU A 123 -23.20 5.27 15.41
CA GLU A 123 -22.37 4.57 16.41
C GLU A 123 -20.97 5.16 16.61
N LEU A 124 -20.43 5.90 15.63
CA LEU A 124 -19.07 6.47 15.72
C LEU A 124 -18.96 7.70 16.65
N TYR A 125 -20.10 8.24 17.09
CA TYR A 125 -20.16 9.38 18.00
C TYR A 125 -20.94 9.07 19.27
N ARG A 126 -21.19 7.80 19.59
CA ARG A 126 -21.76 7.46 20.89
C ARG A 126 -20.73 7.86 21.96
N PRO A 127 -21.05 8.81 22.86
CA PRO A 127 -20.14 9.16 23.94
C PRO A 127 -19.85 7.89 24.74
N ASP A 128 -18.60 7.71 25.16
CA ASP A 128 -18.22 6.56 25.99
C ASP A 128 -19.23 6.46 27.15
N PRO A 129 -19.93 5.33 27.30
CA PRO A 129 -21.03 5.18 28.25
C PRO A 129 -20.59 5.35 29.71
N THR A 130 -19.28 5.38 29.97
CA THR A 130 -18.69 5.50 31.31
C THR A 130 -18.00 6.84 31.59
N LEU A 131 -17.81 7.70 30.58
CA LEU A 131 -17.08 8.97 30.74
C LEU A 131 -18.00 10.17 30.65
N ILE A 132 -17.88 11.08 31.62
CA ILE A 132 -18.48 12.42 31.56
C ILE A 132 -17.49 13.36 30.85
N ARG A 133 -17.95 14.06 29.81
CA ARG A 133 -17.10 14.97 29.04
C ARG A 133 -17.33 16.42 29.47
N TRP A 134 -16.28 17.08 29.93
CA TRP A 134 -16.26 18.53 30.17
C TRP A 134 -15.48 19.24 29.05
N VAL A 135 -16.05 20.34 28.54
CA VAL A 135 -15.43 21.18 27.51
C VAL A 135 -15.47 22.62 27.98
N ASN A 136 -14.30 23.24 28.08
CA ASN A 136 -14.15 24.67 28.33
C ASN A 136 -13.55 25.35 27.10
N ASN A 137 -14.20 26.40 26.61
CA ASN A 137 -13.73 27.20 25.50
C ASN A 137 -14.08 28.67 25.71
N LYS A 138 -13.67 29.54 24.77
CA LYS A 138 -13.95 30.99 24.83
C LYS A 138 -15.44 31.36 24.91
N ASN A 139 -16.34 30.45 24.51
CA ASN A 139 -17.79 30.64 24.58
C ASN A 139 -18.38 30.09 25.89
N GLY A 140 -17.56 29.56 26.80
CA GLY A 140 -17.95 29.07 28.12
C GLY A 140 -17.65 27.59 28.34
N SER A 141 -18.18 27.08 29.45
CA SER A 141 -18.03 25.70 29.89
C SER A 141 -19.31 24.89 29.67
N LYS A 142 -19.17 23.67 29.14
CA LYS A 142 -20.28 22.73 28.92
C LYS A 142 -19.89 21.33 29.42
N VAL A 143 -20.86 20.61 29.99
CA VAL A 143 -20.71 19.22 30.43
C VAL A 143 -21.69 18.35 29.66
N SER A 144 -21.22 17.20 29.16
CA SER A 144 -22.03 16.20 28.47
C SER A 144 -21.98 14.90 29.25
N VAL A 145 -23.15 14.42 29.65
CA VAL A 145 -23.32 13.20 30.45
C VAL A 145 -24.01 12.14 29.57
N PRO A 146 -23.41 10.95 29.37
CA PRO A 146 -24.06 9.84 28.69
C PRO A 146 -25.38 9.45 29.36
N GLY A 147 -26.34 8.98 28.56
CA GLY A 147 -27.65 8.55 29.07
C GLY A 147 -27.55 7.44 30.12
N ASP A 148 -26.61 6.51 29.93
CA ASP A 148 -26.37 5.39 30.85
C ASP A 148 -25.96 5.88 32.26
N ILE A 149 -25.12 6.93 32.33
CA ILE A 149 -24.75 7.57 33.60
C ILE A 149 -25.92 8.36 34.17
N MET A 150 -26.73 9.00 33.31
CA MET A 150 -27.91 9.76 33.73
C MET A 150 -28.92 8.87 34.46
N THR A 151 -29.13 7.64 34.00
CA THR A 151 -30.05 6.69 34.63
C THR A 151 -29.50 6.11 35.94
N GLY A 152 -28.18 6.13 36.12
CA GLY A 152 -27.53 5.68 37.35
C GLY A 152 -27.60 6.70 38.52
N PRO A 153 -27.14 6.30 39.72
CA PRO A 153 -27.14 7.18 40.89
C PRO A 153 -26.29 8.44 40.70
N ALA A 154 -25.20 8.34 39.91
CA ALA A 154 -24.37 9.49 39.55
C ALA A 154 -25.11 10.50 38.65
N GLY A 155 -26.15 10.10 37.92
CA GLY A 155 -26.96 10.97 37.08
C GLY A 155 -27.90 11.88 37.86
N GLN A 156 -28.22 11.54 39.10
CA GLN A 156 -29.17 12.28 39.92
C GLN A 156 -28.73 13.73 40.14
N VAL A 157 -27.41 14.00 40.22
CA VAL A 157 -26.86 15.36 40.36
C VAL A 157 -27.10 16.25 39.14
N PHE A 158 -27.32 15.65 37.97
CA PHE A 158 -27.62 16.33 36.71
C PHE A 158 -29.13 16.36 36.40
N SER A 159 -29.94 15.61 37.15
CA SER A 159 -31.39 15.59 36.99
C SER A 159 -32.05 16.85 37.55
N LYS A 160 -33.10 17.34 36.89
CA LYS A 160 -33.84 18.55 37.29
C LYS A 160 -34.58 18.27 38.60
N GLY A 161 -33.96 18.65 39.71
CA GLY A 161 -34.47 18.45 41.08
C GLY A 161 -33.50 17.74 42.03
N GLY A 162 -32.45 17.10 41.50
CA GLY A 162 -31.39 16.45 42.29
C GLY A 162 -30.09 17.26 42.35
N GLY A 163 -30.15 18.57 42.10
CA GLY A 163 -28.98 19.43 42.13
C GLY A 163 -28.19 19.27 43.43
N LEU A 164 -26.86 19.35 43.34
CA LEU A 164 -25.99 19.46 44.51
C LEU A 164 -26.60 20.51 45.43
N ALA A 165 -26.98 20.10 46.66
CA ALA A 165 -27.43 21.04 47.66
C ALA A 165 -26.41 22.19 47.72
N SER A 166 -26.89 23.44 47.78
CA SER A 166 -26.04 24.63 47.87
C SER A 166 -25.26 24.58 49.19
N GLY A 167 -24.18 23.81 49.21
CA GLY A 167 -23.34 23.51 50.35
C GLY A 167 -21.89 23.65 49.92
N LYS A 168 -21.13 24.41 50.70
CA LYS A 168 -19.72 24.74 50.46
C LYS A 168 -18.92 23.46 50.16
N MET A 169 -18.41 23.35 48.94
CA MET A 169 -17.63 22.19 48.47
C MET A 169 -16.14 22.28 48.84
N VAL A 170 -15.72 23.30 49.59
CA VAL A 170 -14.31 23.52 49.93
C VAL A 170 -14.20 23.72 51.43
N GLU A 171 -13.55 22.77 52.10
CA GLU A 171 -12.99 22.92 53.44
C GLU A 171 -11.46 22.98 53.26
N GLU A 172 -10.87 24.15 53.53
CA GLU A 172 -9.42 24.25 53.62
C GLU A 172 -8.98 23.60 54.92
N VAL A 173 -8.20 22.53 54.82
CA VAL A 173 -7.53 21.93 55.96
C VAL A 173 -6.23 22.70 56.18
N ALA A 174 -6.17 23.45 57.29
CA ALA A 174 -4.96 24.14 57.76
C ALA A 174 -4.00 23.19 58.46
#